data_AF-A0A8T2Q6D5-F1
#
_entry.id   AF-A0A8T2Q6D5-F1
#
_cell.length_a   1.000
_cell.length_b   1.000
_cell.length_c   1.000
_cell.angle_alpha   90.00
_cell.angle_beta   90.00
_cell.angle_gamma   90.00
#
_symmetry.space_group_name_H-M   'P 1'
#
loop_
_entity.id
_entity.type
_entity.pdbx_description
1 polymer ?
#
loop_
_entity_poly.entity_id
_entity_poly.type
_entity_poly.pdbx_seq_one_letter_code
_entity_poly.pdbx_strand_id
1 'polypeptide(L)'
;MEVPYARLRSIVEPDITERSLVPHADYLKRANHLLGYAKDVSDKAVVTSTNEELPYDYLIIATGSTYDGPSTKAERIQEFHAENQKLRDAKKVLVIGGGPVGVELTGEIVVDFPEKKVVLAHGGDRLIEFVGPKASKKAFEWLEQHNVDIRLQERINLDKFSSPSHVYTTSSGASIEADCHFMCVGKKIGASWMKSTFLSEKQDKDGRLGVDNFLRVKGRSNIFAAGDITAVKEIKQGYLAGKHAQVVSNNVKRLIANPSSKLCAYKPLATPMALISLGRRIAVAQVPIGTFLGRIPGMIKSKDLFITMTRKGLGLKS
;
A
#
# COMPACT_ATOMS: atom_id res chain seq x y z
N MET A 1 7.90 10.95 3.22
CA MET A 1 7.86 9.48 3.27
C MET A 1 7.24 9.01 4.57
N GLU A 2 6.35 8.04 4.49
CA GLU A 2 5.82 7.27 5.63
C GLU A 2 6.37 5.85 5.53
N VAL A 3 6.77 5.23 6.65
CA VAL A 3 7.06 3.80 6.71
C VAL A 3 5.72 3.05 6.64
N PRO A 4 5.34 2.47 5.49
CA PRO A 4 3.96 2.04 5.25
C PRO A 4 3.52 0.90 6.19
N TYR A 5 4.47 0.11 6.71
CA TYR A 5 4.19 -0.97 7.65
C TYR A 5 3.72 -0.48 9.02
N ALA A 6 4.07 0.76 9.39
CA ALA A 6 3.66 1.34 10.67
C ALA A 6 2.25 1.91 10.65
N ARG A 7 1.73 2.21 9.45
CA ARG A 7 0.46 2.91 9.23
C ARG A 7 -0.70 2.34 10.04
N LEU A 8 -0.88 1.03 10.03
CA LEU A 8 -2.03 0.40 10.67
C LEU A 8 -1.91 0.41 12.19
N ARG A 9 -0.69 0.25 12.71
CA ARG A 9 -0.43 0.40 14.14
C ARG A 9 -0.60 1.86 14.58
N SER A 10 -0.28 2.84 13.74
CA SER A 10 -0.53 4.26 14.03
C SER A 10 -2.01 4.58 14.30
N ILE A 11 -2.95 3.79 13.79
CA ILE A 11 -4.38 3.96 14.08
C ILE A 11 -4.72 3.54 15.52
N VAL A 12 -4.04 2.53 16.07
CA VAL A 12 -4.30 2.03 17.45
C VAL A 12 -3.33 2.61 18.48
N GLU A 13 -2.14 3.05 18.04
CA GLU A 13 -1.05 3.62 18.85
C GLU A 13 -0.41 4.81 18.11
N PRO A 14 -1.05 6.01 18.10
CA PRO A 14 -0.58 7.16 17.33
C PRO A 14 0.85 7.62 17.64
N ASP A 15 1.35 7.40 18.84
CA ASP A 15 2.68 7.89 19.29
C ASP A 15 3.84 7.33 18.44
N ILE A 16 3.67 6.15 17.82
CA ILE A 16 4.71 5.59 16.94
C ILE A 16 4.84 6.35 15.61
N THR A 17 3.82 7.12 15.25
CA THR A 17 3.70 7.81 13.96
C THR A 17 4.85 8.76 13.72
N GLU A 18 5.29 9.48 14.76
CA GLU A 18 6.34 10.48 14.60
C GLU A 18 7.65 9.88 14.07
N ARG A 19 7.95 8.66 14.50
CA ARG A 19 9.14 7.90 14.09
C ARG A 19 8.98 7.30 12.69
N SER A 20 7.75 6.95 12.29
CA SER A 20 7.45 6.38 10.97
C SER A 20 7.37 7.43 9.86
N LEU A 21 7.15 8.71 10.20
CA LEU A 21 7.11 9.82 9.24
C LEU A 21 8.47 10.49 9.07
N VAL A 22 8.98 10.42 7.84
CA VAL A 22 10.28 10.94 7.41
C VAL A 22 10.09 11.92 6.24
N PRO A 23 10.26 13.24 6.45
CA PRO A 23 10.28 14.21 5.36
C PRO A 23 11.30 13.85 4.25
N HIS A 24 10.91 14.01 2.98
CA HIS A 24 11.80 13.70 1.85
C HIS A 24 13.10 14.52 1.87
N ALA A 25 13.01 15.78 2.32
CA ALA A 25 14.15 16.68 2.49
C ALA A 25 15.21 16.15 3.47
N ASP A 26 14.86 15.22 4.37
CA ASP A 26 15.79 14.71 5.38
C ASP A 26 16.82 13.73 4.79
N TYR A 27 16.48 13.04 3.71
CA TYR A 27 17.34 12.01 3.12
C TYR A 27 17.66 12.22 1.63
N LEU A 28 16.86 13.03 0.90
CA LEU A 28 17.14 13.39 -0.49
C LEU A 28 18.05 14.63 -0.58
N LYS A 29 19.26 14.55 -0.01
CA LYS A 29 20.21 15.68 0.06
C LYS A 29 20.82 16.11 -1.28
N ARG A 30 20.68 15.29 -2.32
CA ARG A 30 21.26 15.51 -3.67
C ARG A 30 20.19 15.52 -4.76
N ALA A 31 18.95 15.85 -4.42
CA ALA A 31 17.84 15.91 -5.36
C ALA A 31 17.08 17.23 -5.21
N ASN A 32 16.62 17.78 -6.33
CA ASN A 32 15.64 18.86 -6.32
C ASN A 32 14.26 18.25 -6.07
N HIS A 33 13.54 18.77 -5.07
CA HIS A 33 12.21 18.30 -4.72
C HIS A 33 11.18 19.34 -5.11
N LEU A 34 10.29 18.97 -6.03
CA LEU A 34 9.14 19.78 -6.41
C LEU A 34 7.88 19.15 -5.83
N LEU A 35 7.10 19.94 -5.09
CA LEU A 35 5.80 19.54 -4.58
C LEU A 35 4.72 19.90 -5.61
N GLY A 36 4.15 18.89 -6.26
CA GLY A 36 3.10 19.05 -7.26
C GLY A 36 2.70 17.72 -7.89
N TYR A 37 1.73 17.75 -8.80
CA TYR A 37 1.28 16.56 -9.54
C TYR A 37 1.75 16.63 -10.99
N ALA A 38 2.20 15.50 -11.55
CA ALA A 38 2.36 15.40 -13.00
C ALA A 38 0.96 15.48 -13.65
N LYS A 39 0.82 16.28 -14.71
CA LYS A 39 -0.43 16.41 -15.47
C LYS A 39 -0.31 15.93 -16.92
N ASP A 40 0.91 15.94 -17.47
CA ASP A 40 1.18 15.57 -18.86
C ASP A 40 2.65 15.13 -19.02
N VAL A 41 2.97 14.48 -20.13
CA VAL A 41 4.33 14.10 -20.52
C VAL A 41 4.50 14.05 -22.03
N SER A 42 5.57 14.70 -22.49
CA SER A 42 6.11 14.56 -23.84
C SER A 42 7.38 13.69 -23.83
N ASP A 43 7.96 13.41 -24.99
CA ASP A 43 9.22 12.67 -25.10
C ASP A 43 10.42 13.41 -24.45
N LYS A 44 10.27 14.68 -24.09
CA LYS A 44 11.36 15.53 -23.57
C LYS A 44 11.11 16.08 -22.17
N ALA A 45 9.85 16.24 -21.76
CA ALA A 45 9.52 16.89 -20.50
C ALA A 45 8.26 16.32 -19.85
N VAL A 46 8.18 16.42 -18.53
CA VAL A 46 6.96 16.23 -17.74
C VAL A 46 6.40 17.61 -17.42
N VAL A 47 5.09 17.79 -17.63
CA VAL A 47 4.42 19.03 -17.24
C VAL A 47 3.70 18.81 -15.91
N THR A 48 3.85 19.76 -15.00
CA THR A 48 3.29 19.68 -13.65
C THR A 48 2.00 20.48 -13.52
N SER A 49 1.29 20.30 -12.41
CA SER A 49 0.06 21.04 -12.06
C SER A 49 0.28 22.55 -11.94
N THR A 50 1.52 23.00 -11.74
CA THR A 50 1.89 24.42 -11.70
C THR A 50 2.31 24.97 -13.08
N ASN A 51 2.14 24.18 -14.15
CA ASN A 51 2.59 24.48 -15.52
C ASN A 51 4.11 24.56 -15.68
N GLU A 52 4.88 24.07 -14.72
CA GLU A 52 6.32 23.91 -14.89
C GLU A 52 6.62 22.74 -15.83
N GLU A 53 7.50 22.96 -16.80
CA GLU A 53 8.02 21.92 -17.68
C GLU A 53 9.38 21.42 -17.16
N LEU A 54 9.42 20.14 -16.80
CA LEU A 54 10.61 19.49 -16.28
C LEU A 54 11.24 18.62 -17.37
N PRO A 55 12.31 19.10 -18.05
CA PRO A 55 12.99 18.30 -19.06
C PRO A 55 13.68 17.08 -18.44
N TYR A 56 13.76 15.98 -19.20
CA TYR A 56 14.41 14.75 -18.76
C TYR A 56 15.18 14.06 -19.88
N ASP A 57 16.34 13.49 -19.54
CA ASP A 57 17.00 12.47 -20.37
C ASP A 57 16.42 11.09 -20.10
N TYR A 58 16.16 10.80 -18.82
CA TYR A 58 15.54 9.57 -18.33
C TYR A 58 14.37 9.89 -17.40
N LEU A 59 13.24 9.20 -17.60
CA LEU A 59 12.04 9.33 -16.77
C LEU A 59 11.78 8.04 -15.98
N ILE A 60 11.52 8.16 -14.69
CA ILE A 60 11.09 7.04 -13.84
C ILE A 60 9.68 7.31 -13.33
N ILE A 61 8.72 6.49 -13.76
CA ILE A 61 7.32 6.59 -13.34
C ILE A 61 7.10 5.66 -12.14
N ALA A 62 6.92 6.26 -10.97
CA ALA A 62 6.68 5.54 -9.71
C ALA A 62 5.44 6.06 -8.95
N THR A 63 4.41 6.48 -9.69
CA THR A 63 3.19 7.12 -9.14
C THR A 63 2.27 6.18 -8.37
N GLY A 64 2.56 4.88 -8.39
CA GLY A 64 1.90 3.88 -7.56
C GLY A 64 0.38 3.87 -7.67
N SER A 65 -0.29 3.75 -6.53
CA SER A 65 -1.74 3.89 -6.40
C SER A 65 -2.09 5.32 -5.93
N THR A 66 -3.27 5.81 -6.29
CA THR A 66 -3.77 7.13 -5.88
C THR A 66 -3.74 7.28 -4.37
N TYR A 67 -3.33 8.44 -3.88
CA TYR A 67 -3.37 8.79 -2.46
C TYR A 67 -3.98 10.19 -2.33
N ASP A 68 -4.97 10.28 -1.46
CA ASP A 68 -5.85 11.41 -1.18
C ASP A 68 -5.71 11.89 0.27
N GLY A 69 -4.71 11.38 1.00
CA GLY A 69 -4.48 11.75 2.39
C GLY A 69 -3.56 12.97 2.54
N PRO A 70 -3.22 13.31 3.80
CA PRO A 70 -2.37 14.42 4.17
C PRO A 70 -1.06 14.52 3.40
N SER A 71 -0.67 15.75 3.04
CA SER A 71 0.58 16.03 2.32
C SER A 71 1.73 16.43 3.25
N THR A 72 1.42 16.85 4.47
CA THR A 72 2.42 17.25 5.47
C THR A 72 2.51 16.26 6.63
N LYS A 73 3.65 16.26 7.32
CA LYS A 73 3.86 15.44 8.54
C LYS A 73 2.86 15.80 9.64
N ALA A 74 2.59 17.10 9.84
CA ALA A 74 1.70 17.57 10.89
C ALA A 74 0.25 17.13 10.65
N GLU A 75 -0.28 17.34 9.44
CA GLU A 75 -1.62 16.88 9.06
C GLU A 75 -1.73 15.35 9.16
N ARG A 76 -0.69 14.61 8.79
CA ARG A 76 -0.69 13.15 8.89
C ARG A 76 -0.72 12.66 10.34
N ILE A 77 0.01 13.32 11.24
CA ILE A 77 -0.07 13.05 12.69
C ILE A 77 -1.48 13.33 13.20
N GLN A 78 -2.04 14.48 12.86
CA GLN A 78 -3.41 14.86 13.26
C GLN A 78 -4.44 13.84 12.77
N GLU A 79 -4.33 13.37 11.53
CA GLU A 79 -5.21 12.34 10.97
C GLU A 79 -5.17 11.04 11.78
N PHE A 80 -3.97 10.54 12.12
CA PHE A 80 -3.86 9.33 12.95
C PHE A 80 -4.42 9.51 14.37
N HIS A 81 -4.24 10.69 14.98
CA HIS A 81 -4.88 10.99 16.26
C HIS A 81 -6.41 11.03 16.13
N ALA A 82 -6.94 11.62 15.05
CA ALA A 82 -8.38 11.66 14.80
C ALA A 82 -8.96 10.26 14.53
N GLU A 83 -8.26 9.42 13.75
CA GLU A 83 -8.62 8.02 13.51
C GLU A 83 -8.60 7.21 14.82
N ASN A 84 -7.59 7.42 15.67
CA ASN A 84 -7.50 6.76 16.98
C ASN A 84 -8.61 7.21 17.93
N GLN A 85 -8.92 8.51 17.98
CA GLN A 85 -10.02 9.03 18.79
C GLN A 85 -11.36 8.44 18.34
N LYS A 86 -11.63 8.47 17.03
CA LYS A 86 -12.80 7.82 16.42
C LYS A 86 -12.89 6.33 16.76
N LEU A 87 -11.76 5.63 16.82
CA LEU A 87 -11.71 4.22 17.24
C LEU A 87 -12.01 4.06 18.74
N ARG A 88 -11.42 4.91 19.60
CA ARG A 88 -11.62 4.88 21.06
C ARG A 88 -13.08 5.08 21.43
N ASP A 89 -13.75 6.04 20.79
CA ASP A 89 -15.14 6.39 21.05
C ASP A 89 -16.15 5.33 20.56
N ALA A 90 -15.78 4.54 19.54
CA ALA A 90 -16.62 3.49 18.98
C ALA A 90 -16.67 2.23 19.85
N LYS A 91 -17.86 1.67 20.04
CA LYS A 91 -18.06 0.31 20.60
C LYS A 91 -18.12 -0.75 19.51
N LYS A 92 -18.67 -0.40 18.34
CA LYS A 92 -18.78 -1.27 17.17
C LYS A 92 -18.06 -0.66 15.97
N VAL A 93 -17.10 -1.39 15.42
CA VAL A 93 -16.21 -0.94 14.36
C VAL A 93 -16.43 -1.78 13.11
N LEU A 94 -16.63 -1.12 11.97
CA LEU A 94 -16.71 -1.77 10.67
C LEU A 94 -15.39 -1.58 9.90
N VAL A 95 -14.73 -2.68 9.54
CA VAL A 95 -13.60 -2.68 8.62
C VAL A 95 -14.09 -3.12 7.24
N ILE A 96 -13.91 -2.28 6.22
CA ILE A 96 -14.40 -2.51 4.87
C ILE A 96 -13.23 -2.95 3.97
N GLY A 97 -13.17 -4.25 3.66
CA GLY A 97 -12.22 -4.86 2.73
C GLY A 97 -11.25 -5.84 3.39
N GLY A 98 -11.52 -7.14 3.26
CA GLY A 98 -10.68 -8.26 3.73
C GLY A 98 -9.38 -8.55 2.96
N GLY A 99 -8.74 -7.53 2.36
CA GLY A 99 -7.35 -7.63 1.87
C GLY A 99 -6.33 -7.49 3.00
N PRO A 100 -5.01 -7.41 2.72
CA PRO A 100 -3.96 -7.23 3.73
C PRO A 100 -4.24 -6.11 4.69
N VAL A 101 -4.60 -4.95 4.14
CA VAL A 101 -4.81 -3.73 4.92
C VAL A 101 -5.93 -3.95 5.93
N GLY A 102 -7.06 -4.51 5.51
CA GLY A 102 -8.18 -4.76 6.41
C GLY A 102 -7.90 -5.88 7.41
N VAL A 103 -7.32 -7.00 6.98
CA VAL A 103 -6.96 -8.10 7.89
C VAL A 103 -5.95 -7.65 8.95
N GLU A 104 -4.92 -6.90 8.56
CA GLU A 104 -3.93 -6.38 9.49
C GLU A 104 -4.55 -5.36 10.44
N LEU A 105 -5.36 -4.41 9.94
CA LEU A 105 -6.02 -3.41 10.79
C LEU A 105 -7.00 -4.06 11.78
N THR A 106 -7.82 -5.00 11.32
CA THR A 106 -8.70 -5.78 12.21
C THR A 106 -7.89 -6.47 13.29
N GLY A 107 -6.76 -7.09 12.92
CA GLY A 107 -5.84 -7.72 13.87
C GLY A 107 -5.26 -6.76 14.91
N GLU A 108 -4.88 -5.53 14.51
CA GLU A 108 -4.44 -4.49 15.45
C GLU A 108 -5.58 -4.08 16.39
N ILE A 109 -6.79 -3.84 15.87
CA ILE A 109 -7.95 -3.40 16.67
C ILE A 109 -8.31 -4.45 17.73
N VAL A 110 -8.45 -5.73 17.37
CA VAL A 110 -8.90 -6.77 18.32
C VAL A 110 -7.87 -7.11 19.40
N VAL A 111 -6.59 -6.83 19.14
CA VAL A 111 -5.52 -7.05 20.13
C VAL A 111 -5.38 -5.87 21.08
N ASP A 112 -5.51 -4.64 20.57
CA ASP A 112 -5.34 -3.41 21.37
C ASP A 112 -6.63 -2.93 22.04
N PHE A 113 -7.80 -3.30 21.50
CA PHE A 113 -9.12 -2.96 22.01
C PHE A 113 -10.03 -4.21 22.06
N PRO A 114 -9.70 -5.20 22.91
CA PRO A 114 -10.40 -6.50 22.95
C PRO A 114 -11.89 -6.40 23.33
N GLU A 115 -12.32 -5.28 23.90
CA GLU A 115 -13.71 -5.01 24.27
C GLU A 115 -14.61 -4.58 23.11
N LYS A 116 -14.02 -4.18 21.96
CA LYS A 116 -14.77 -3.64 20.81
C LYS A 116 -15.38 -4.78 19.98
N LYS A 117 -16.59 -4.55 19.48
CA LYS A 117 -17.22 -5.43 18.49
C LYS A 117 -16.72 -5.06 17.10
N VAL A 118 -16.05 -5.97 16.41
CA VAL A 118 -15.50 -5.69 15.09
C VAL A 118 -16.21 -6.51 14.02
N VAL A 119 -16.67 -5.85 12.97
CA VAL A 119 -17.21 -6.48 11.76
C VAL A 119 -16.22 -6.27 10.62
N LEU A 120 -15.77 -7.34 9.96
CA LEU A 120 -14.94 -7.28 8.76
C LEU A 120 -15.78 -7.67 7.55
N ALA A 121 -16.17 -6.68 6.74
CA ALA A 121 -16.93 -6.92 5.51
C ALA A 121 -16.00 -7.00 4.30
N HIS A 122 -16.16 -8.04 3.47
CA HIS A 122 -15.36 -8.25 2.27
C HIS A 122 -16.22 -8.78 1.13
N GLY A 123 -16.08 -8.18 -0.05
CA GLY A 123 -16.83 -8.60 -1.25
C GLY A 123 -16.34 -9.88 -1.92
N GLY A 124 -15.20 -10.44 -1.48
CA GLY A 124 -14.65 -11.70 -1.99
C GLY A 124 -15.13 -12.91 -1.22
N ASP A 125 -14.86 -14.11 -1.73
CA ASP A 125 -15.27 -15.37 -1.10
C ASP A 125 -14.37 -15.77 0.07
N ARG A 126 -13.21 -15.12 0.20
CA ARG A 126 -12.15 -15.43 1.16
C ARG A 126 -11.35 -14.18 1.50
N LEU A 127 -10.76 -14.14 2.70
CA LEU A 127 -9.82 -13.08 3.06
C LEU A 127 -8.50 -13.26 2.28
N ILE A 128 -7.76 -12.17 2.04
CA ILE A 128 -6.40 -12.18 1.45
C ILE A 128 -6.24 -13.13 0.24
N GLU A 129 -7.20 -13.10 -0.69
CA GLU A 129 -7.37 -14.10 -1.77
C GLU A 129 -6.09 -14.39 -2.56
N PHE A 130 -5.29 -13.36 -2.86
CA PHE A 130 -4.07 -13.44 -3.67
C PHE A 130 -2.88 -14.10 -2.96
N VAL A 131 -2.97 -14.37 -1.65
CA VAL A 131 -1.92 -15.09 -0.89
C VAL A 131 -2.11 -16.61 -1.01
N GLY A 132 -3.36 -17.06 -1.15
CA GLY A 132 -3.72 -18.47 -1.28
C GLY A 132 -4.64 -18.99 -0.16
N PRO A 133 -5.29 -20.15 -0.37
CA PRO A 133 -6.37 -20.65 0.50
C PRO A 133 -5.92 -21.02 1.91
N LYS A 134 -4.73 -21.60 2.07
CA LYS A 134 -4.20 -21.96 3.41
C LYS A 134 -3.95 -20.74 4.29
N ALA A 135 -3.39 -19.67 3.71
CA ALA A 135 -3.14 -18.42 4.42
C ALA A 135 -4.47 -17.74 4.80
N SER A 136 -5.39 -17.70 3.85
CA SER A 136 -6.74 -17.17 4.03
C SER A 136 -7.48 -17.87 5.17
N LYS A 137 -7.51 -19.21 5.17
CA LYS A 137 -8.14 -20.01 6.23
C LYS A 137 -7.54 -19.71 7.60
N LYS A 138 -6.20 -19.69 7.72
CA LYS A 138 -5.51 -19.37 8.98
C LYS A 138 -5.81 -17.96 9.50
N ALA A 139 -5.91 -16.97 8.60
CA ALA A 139 -6.26 -15.60 8.97
C ALA A 139 -7.72 -15.51 9.43
N PHE A 140 -8.64 -16.18 8.71
CA PHE A 140 -10.05 -16.25 9.07
C PHE A 140 -10.25 -16.88 10.46
N GLU A 141 -9.71 -18.08 10.69
CA GLU A 141 -9.84 -18.80 11.96
C GLU A 141 -9.26 -18.00 13.12
N TRP A 142 -8.12 -17.31 12.92
CA TRP A 142 -7.53 -16.48 13.95
C TRP A 142 -8.41 -15.27 14.29
N LEU A 143 -8.97 -14.58 13.28
CA LEU A 143 -9.86 -13.44 13.51
C LEU A 143 -11.19 -13.86 14.17
N GLU A 144 -11.76 -15.00 13.76
CA GLU A 144 -12.95 -15.58 14.37
C GLU A 144 -12.73 -15.93 15.86
N GLN A 145 -11.57 -16.51 16.18
CA GLN A 145 -11.16 -16.75 17.58
C GLN A 145 -11.01 -15.47 18.42
N HIS A 146 -10.87 -14.31 17.77
CA HIS A 146 -10.85 -12.98 18.40
C HIS A 146 -12.22 -12.27 18.28
N ASN A 147 -13.31 -13.04 18.12
CA ASN A 147 -14.69 -12.56 18.08
C ASN A 147 -15.00 -11.53 16.98
N VAL A 148 -14.27 -11.59 15.86
CA VAL A 148 -14.58 -10.78 14.67
C VAL A 148 -15.76 -11.38 13.93
N ASP A 149 -16.78 -10.57 13.65
CA ASP A 149 -17.87 -10.94 12.73
C ASP A 149 -17.40 -10.74 11.28
N ILE A 150 -17.09 -11.82 10.57
CA ILE A 150 -16.55 -11.77 9.21
C ILE A 150 -17.67 -11.99 8.19
N ARG A 151 -17.93 -10.96 7.37
CA ARG A 151 -18.96 -10.97 6.32
C ARG A 151 -18.32 -11.07 4.94
N LEU A 152 -18.23 -12.29 4.41
CA LEU A 152 -17.71 -12.57 3.06
C LEU A 152 -18.81 -12.42 2.02
N GLN A 153 -18.42 -12.18 0.76
CA GLN A 153 -19.33 -11.88 -0.36
C GLN A 153 -20.26 -10.69 -0.11
N GLU A 154 -19.88 -9.80 0.80
CA GLU A 154 -20.65 -8.62 1.19
C GLU A 154 -19.85 -7.35 0.90
N ARG A 155 -20.29 -6.57 -0.10
CA ARG A 155 -19.73 -5.25 -0.40
C ARG A 155 -20.54 -4.18 0.31
N ILE A 156 -19.87 -3.25 0.98
CA ILE A 156 -20.55 -2.09 1.57
C ILE A 156 -20.85 -1.07 0.47
N ASN A 157 -22.11 -0.64 0.39
CA ASN A 157 -22.52 0.46 -0.47
C ASN A 157 -22.46 1.77 0.33
N LEU A 158 -21.40 2.55 0.13
CA LEU A 158 -21.24 3.84 0.81
C LEU A 158 -22.12 4.95 0.24
N ASP A 159 -22.58 4.86 -1.01
CA ASP A 159 -23.48 5.86 -1.59
C ASP A 159 -24.84 5.89 -0.88
N LYS A 160 -25.21 4.76 -0.23
CA LYS A 160 -26.39 4.63 0.62
C LYS A 160 -26.15 4.97 2.09
N PHE A 161 -24.89 5.19 2.49
CA PHE A 161 -24.56 5.54 3.87
C PHE A 161 -24.79 7.04 4.08
N SER A 162 -25.59 7.38 5.08
CA SER A 162 -25.77 8.76 5.53
C SER A 162 -25.40 8.85 7.00
N SER A 163 -24.41 9.67 7.34
CA SER A 163 -24.16 10.03 8.73
C SER A 163 -25.35 10.88 9.21
N PRO A 164 -26.00 10.58 10.36
CA PRO A 164 -25.51 9.79 11.49
C PRO A 164 -26.18 8.42 11.64
N SER A 165 -26.68 7.79 10.57
CA SER A 165 -27.50 6.57 10.69
C SER A 165 -26.78 5.40 11.36
N HIS A 166 -25.43 5.38 11.34
CA HIS A 166 -24.58 4.28 11.78
C HIS A 166 -24.91 2.92 11.14
N VAL A 167 -25.75 2.89 10.10
CA VAL A 167 -26.22 1.68 9.43
C VAL A 167 -25.64 1.66 8.02
N TYR A 168 -24.91 0.59 7.72
CA TYR A 168 -24.28 0.32 6.43
C TYR A 168 -25.05 -0.77 5.71
N THR A 169 -25.41 -0.53 4.46
CA THR A 169 -26.10 -1.52 3.63
C THR A 169 -25.10 -2.29 2.79
N THR A 170 -25.20 -3.61 2.81
CA THR A 170 -24.36 -4.50 2.01
C THR A 170 -24.94 -4.71 0.61
N SER A 171 -24.19 -5.37 -0.28
CA SER A 171 -24.62 -5.71 -1.63
C SER A 171 -25.79 -6.70 -1.66
N SER A 172 -25.95 -7.54 -0.64
CA SER A 172 -27.12 -8.42 -0.49
C SER A 172 -28.36 -7.69 0.03
N GLY A 173 -28.21 -6.44 0.46
CA GLY A 173 -29.27 -5.66 1.12
C GLY A 173 -29.30 -5.83 2.64
N ALA A 174 -28.41 -6.64 3.23
CA ALA A 174 -28.28 -6.75 4.68
C ALA A 174 -27.80 -5.44 5.31
N SER A 175 -28.15 -5.23 6.57
CA SER A 175 -27.73 -4.05 7.35
C SER A 175 -26.66 -4.42 8.37
N ILE A 176 -25.64 -3.58 8.48
CA ILE A 176 -24.58 -3.66 9.48
C ILE A 176 -24.58 -2.34 10.25
N GLU A 177 -24.88 -2.37 11.54
CA GLU A 177 -24.67 -1.20 12.40
C GLU A 177 -23.19 -1.08 12.78
N ALA A 178 -22.62 0.12 12.79
CA ALA A 178 -21.31 0.39 13.38
C ALA A 178 -21.17 1.90 13.70
N ASP A 179 -20.54 2.19 14.84
CA ASP A 179 -20.32 3.58 15.28
C ASP A 179 -19.30 4.27 14.37
N CYS A 180 -18.36 3.51 13.81
CA CYS A 180 -17.34 4.01 12.94
C CYS A 180 -16.91 2.96 11.89
N HIS A 181 -16.31 3.41 10.78
CA HIS A 181 -15.74 2.53 9.77
C HIS A 181 -14.33 2.92 9.32
N PHE A 182 -13.57 1.92 8.84
CA PHE A 182 -12.26 2.06 8.21
C PHE A 182 -12.27 1.45 6.80
N MET A 183 -11.91 2.27 5.80
CA MET A 183 -11.86 1.85 4.40
C MET A 183 -10.52 1.20 4.07
N CYS A 184 -10.55 -0.10 3.77
CA CYS A 184 -9.40 -0.93 3.44
C CYS A 184 -9.48 -1.56 2.04
N VAL A 185 -10.33 -1.00 1.17
CA VAL A 185 -10.45 -1.39 -0.24
C VAL A 185 -9.27 -0.83 -1.04
N GLY A 186 -8.78 -1.61 -2.01
CA GLY A 186 -7.67 -1.21 -2.86
C GLY A 186 -7.91 0.12 -3.57
N LYS A 187 -6.87 0.97 -3.61
CA LYS A 187 -6.92 2.27 -4.29
C LYS A 187 -6.73 2.11 -5.80
N LYS A 188 -7.21 3.10 -6.57
CA LYS A 188 -7.02 3.14 -8.03
C LYS A 188 -5.55 3.35 -8.35
N ILE A 189 -5.11 2.93 -9.54
CA ILE A 189 -3.74 3.20 -10.01
C ILE A 189 -3.58 4.69 -10.30
N GLY A 190 -2.44 5.27 -9.90
CA GLY A 190 -2.08 6.68 -10.09
C GLY A 190 -1.67 7.02 -11.53
N ALA A 191 -2.50 6.64 -12.50
CA ALA A 191 -2.22 6.74 -13.93
C ALA A 191 -3.07 7.78 -14.68
N SER A 192 -3.98 8.48 -13.98
CA SER A 192 -4.91 9.43 -14.60
C SER A 192 -4.22 10.50 -15.45
N TRP A 193 -3.06 10.98 -15.01
CA TRP A 193 -2.26 12.00 -15.69
C TRP A 193 -1.65 11.53 -17.02
N MET A 194 -1.61 10.22 -17.29
CA MET A 194 -1.07 9.67 -18.53
C MET A 194 -2.13 9.42 -19.61
N LYS A 195 -3.42 9.58 -19.30
CA LYS A 195 -4.53 9.16 -20.18
C LYS A 195 -4.56 9.85 -21.54
N SER A 196 -4.11 11.09 -21.62
CA SER A 196 -4.10 11.88 -22.87
C SER A 196 -2.71 11.99 -23.49
N THR A 197 -1.80 11.09 -23.12
CA THR A 197 -0.38 11.13 -23.52
C THR A 197 -0.02 9.93 -24.38
N PHE A 198 1.19 9.90 -24.94
CA PHE A 198 1.71 8.74 -25.66
C PHE A 198 1.86 7.47 -24.78
N LEU A 199 1.75 7.61 -23.45
CA LEU A 199 1.77 6.49 -22.51
C LEU A 199 0.40 5.83 -22.34
N SER A 200 -0.68 6.44 -22.84
CA SER A 200 -2.04 5.90 -22.78
C SER A 200 -2.13 4.49 -23.36
N GLU A 201 -1.55 4.28 -24.55
CA GLU A 201 -1.47 3.00 -25.26
C GLU A 201 -0.64 1.94 -24.54
N LYS A 202 0.18 2.35 -23.56
CA LYS A 202 1.09 1.46 -22.83
C LYS A 202 0.47 0.95 -21.53
N GLN A 203 -0.76 1.38 -21.22
CA GLN A 203 -1.50 0.97 -20.04
C GLN A 203 -2.36 -0.27 -20.31
N ASP A 204 -2.49 -1.15 -19.31
CA ASP A 204 -3.52 -2.18 -19.29
C ASP A 204 -4.90 -1.59 -18.91
N LYS A 205 -5.93 -2.43 -18.91
CA LYS A 205 -7.31 -2.04 -18.55
C LYS A 205 -7.45 -1.47 -17.13
N ASP A 206 -6.49 -1.75 -16.24
CA ASP A 206 -6.50 -1.27 -14.85
C ASP A 206 -5.61 -0.01 -14.69
N GLY A 207 -5.06 0.54 -15.79
CA GLY A 207 -4.20 1.72 -15.80
C GLY A 207 -2.71 1.44 -15.50
N ARG A 208 -2.27 0.17 -15.51
CA ARG A 208 -0.86 -0.17 -15.22
C ARG A 208 -0.01 -0.17 -16.47
N LEU A 209 1.20 0.39 -16.40
CA LEU A 209 2.16 0.43 -17.48
C LEU A 209 2.78 -0.94 -17.78
N GLY A 210 2.69 -1.37 -19.03
CA GLY A 210 3.44 -2.50 -19.55
C GLY A 210 4.93 -2.20 -19.58
N VAL A 211 5.72 -3.05 -18.92
CA VAL A 211 7.19 -2.94 -18.90
C VAL A 211 7.87 -4.18 -19.47
N ASP A 212 9.12 -4.03 -19.91
CA ASP A 212 10.00 -5.15 -20.26
C ASP A 212 10.73 -5.71 -19.03
N ASN A 213 11.58 -6.72 -19.25
CA ASN A 213 12.35 -7.36 -18.18
C ASN A 213 13.41 -6.43 -17.55
N PHE A 214 13.66 -5.24 -18.09
CA PHE A 214 14.56 -4.24 -17.51
C PHE A 214 13.80 -3.11 -16.80
N LEU A 215 12.48 -3.26 -16.67
CA LEU A 215 11.52 -2.29 -16.13
C LEU A 215 11.42 -1.00 -16.95
N ARG A 216 11.76 -1.06 -18.24
CA ARG A 216 11.47 0.01 -19.20
C ARG A 216 10.04 -0.08 -19.66
N VAL A 217 9.37 1.06 -19.84
CA VAL A 217 8.06 1.11 -20.48
C VAL A 217 8.19 0.55 -21.89
N LYS A 218 7.28 -0.35 -22.28
CA LYS A 218 7.33 -1.01 -23.59
C LYS A 218 7.42 0.00 -24.74
N GLY A 219 8.40 -0.20 -25.61
CA GLY A 219 8.66 0.68 -26.76
C GLY A 219 9.45 1.95 -26.42
N ARG A 220 9.93 2.12 -25.18
CA ARG A 220 10.71 3.29 -24.74
C ARG A 220 12.05 2.85 -24.16
N SER A 221 13.13 3.48 -24.59
CA SER A 221 14.50 3.15 -24.13
C SER A 221 14.90 3.93 -22.88
N ASN A 222 14.32 5.11 -22.67
CA ASN A 222 14.69 6.06 -21.62
C ASN A 222 13.59 6.28 -20.56
N ILE A 223 12.45 5.60 -20.67
CA ILE A 223 11.33 5.68 -19.71
C ILE A 223 11.22 4.35 -18.96
N PHE A 224 11.27 4.42 -17.64
CA PHE A 224 11.16 3.30 -16.72
C PHE A 224 9.92 3.43 -15.85
N ALA A 225 9.41 2.31 -15.32
CA ALA A 225 8.33 2.33 -14.35
C ALA A 225 8.61 1.36 -13.19
N ALA A 226 8.20 1.73 -11.98
CA ALA A 226 8.47 0.96 -10.77
C ALA A 226 7.30 0.96 -9.79
N GLY A 227 7.10 -0.16 -9.10
CA GLY A 227 6.07 -0.33 -8.07
C GLY A 227 4.68 -0.62 -8.67
N ASP A 228 3.63 -0.19 -7.96
CA ASP A 228 2.23 -0.56 -8.25
C ASP A 228 1.74 -0.13 -9.63
N ILE A 229 2.33 0.94 -10.18
CA ILE A 229 2.02 1.46 -11.53
C ILE A 229 2.39 0.48 -12.64
N THR A 230 3.19 -0.55 -12.37
CA THR A 230 3.65 -1.53 -13.39
C THR A 230 2.66 -2.67 -13.56
N ALA A 231 2.51 -3.18 -14.79
CA ALA A 231 1.73 -4.38 -15.10
C ALA A 231 2.51 -5.70 -14.83
N VAL A 232 3.59 -5.64 -14.05
CA VAL A 232 4.33 -6.84 -13.61
C VAL A 232 3.39 -7.75 -12.83
N LYS A 233 3.32 -9.02 -13.22
CA LYS A 233 2.42 -10.05 -12.65
C LYS A 233 2.96 -10.56 -11.31
N GLU A 234 2.77 -9.78 -10.27
CA GLU A 234 3.12 -10.11 -8.89
C GLU A 234 2.24 -9.33 -7.90
N ILE A 235 2.23 -9.76 -6.63
CA ILE A 235 1.54 -9.01 -5.57
C ILE A 235 2.22 -7.65 -5.43
N LYS A 236 1.43 -6.59 -5.37
CA LYS A 236 1.96 -5.24 -5.15
C LYS A 236 2.33 -5.05 -3.68
N GLN A 237 3.63 -5.06 -3.39
CA GLN A 237 4.20 -5.01 -2.03
C GLN A 237 5.38 -4.04 -1.97
N GLY A 238 5.53 -3.35 -0.84
CA GLY A 238 6.60 -2.35 -0.65
C GLY A 238 8.01 -2.89 -0.88
N TYR A 239 8.32 -4.12 -0.45
CA TYR A 239 9.65 -4.70 -0.70
C TYR A 239 9.90 -5.02 -2.19
N LEU A 240 8.86 -5.38 -2.95
CA LEU A 240 8.98 -5.60 -4.40
C LEU A 240 9.16 -4.27 -5.14
N ALA A 241 8.46 -3.22 -4.72
CA ALA A 241 8.73 -1.86 -5.19
C ALA A 241 10.19 -1.43 -4.91
N GLY A 242 10.74 -1.82 -3.75
CA GLY A 242 12.16 -1.64 -3.44
C GLY A 242 13.09 -2.38 -4.42
N LYS A 243 12.77 -3.63 -4.77
CA LYS A 243 13.53 -4.38 -5.80
C LYS A 243 13.42 -3.73 -7.18
N HIS A 244 12.25 -3.24 -7.56
CA HIS A 244 12.07 -2.46 -8.80
C HIS A 244 12.97 -1.22 -8.80
N ALA A 245 12.96 -0.44 -7.71
CA ALA A 245 13.80 0.75 -7.59
C ALA A 245 15.29 0.43 -7.71
N GLN A 246 15.76 -0.68 -7.12
CA GLN A 246 17.15 -1.12 -7.24
C GLN A 246 17.53 -1.46 -8.69
N VAL A 247 16.68 -2.19 -9.42
CA VAL A 247 16.92 -2.52 -10.83
C VAL A 247 16.91 -1.27 -11.70
N VAL A 248 15.87 -0.43 -11.58
CA VAL A 248 15.71 0.80 -12.37
C VAL A 248 16.88 1.75 -12.13
N SER A 249 17.22 2.03 -10.86
CA SER A 249 18.32 2.95 -10.56
C SER A 249 19.68 2.45 -11.05
N ASN A 250 19.96 1.14 -10.97
CA ASN A 250 21.18 0.56 -11.53
C ASN A 250 21.22 0.65 -13.05
N ASN A 251 20.10 0.38 -13.72
CA ASN A 251 20.01 0.46 -15.18
C ASN A 251 20.18 1.90 -15.68
N VAL A 252 19.52 2.87 -15.05
CA VAL A 252 19.66 4.30 -15.39
C VAL A 252 21.10 4.76 -15.18
N LYS A 253 21.75 4.42 -14.06
CA LYS A 253 23.17 4.74 -13.83
C LYS A 253 24.09 4.16 -14.90
N ARG A 254 23.86 2.92 -15.32
CA ARG A 254 24.63 2.27 -16.40
C ARG A 254 24.46 3.01 -17.73
N LEU A 255 23.24 3.39 -18.07
CA LEU A 255 22.94 4.10 -19.32
C LEU A 255 23.49 5.53 -19.34
N ILE A 256 23.47 6.23 -18.20
CA ILE A 256 24.12 7.54 -18.05
C ILE A 256 25.64 7.42 -18.29
N ALA A 257 26.27 6.39 -17.74
CA ALA A 257 27.71 6.17 -17.93
C ALA A 257 28.07 5.71 -19.35
N ASN A 258 27.24 4.83 -19.94
CA ASN A 258 27.40 4.35 -21.31
C ASN A 258 26.03 3.85 -21.86
N PRO A 259 25.46 4.50 -22.89
CA PRO A 259 24.17 4.12 -23.49
C PRO A 259 24.10 2.68 -24.04
N SER A 260 25.23 2.06 -24.36
CA SER A 260 25.31 0.68 -24.85
C SER A 260 25.50 -0.37 -23.74
N SER A 261 25.42 0.05 -22.47
CA SER A 261 25.61 -0.84 -21.33
C SER A 261 24.60 -1.97 -21.28
N LYS A 262 25.09 -3.18 -20.92
CA LYS A 262 24.21 -4.32 -20.60
C LYS A 262 23.39 -4.01 -19.35
N LEU A 263 22.06 -4.16 -19.47
CA LEU A 263 21.11 -3.90 -18.40
C LEU A 263 20.88 -5.13 -17.50
N CYS A 264 20.54 -4.86 -16.24
CA CYS A 264 20.12 -5.86 -15.26
C CYS A 264 18.63 -6.15 -15.42
N ALA A 265 18.28 -7.42 -15.60
CA ALA A 265 16.89 -7.84 -15.70
C ALA A 265 16.25 -8.02 -14.31
N TYR A 266 15.01 -7.57 -14.17
CA TYR A 266 14.11 -7.92 -13.08
C TYR A 266 13.47 -9.28 -13.33
N LYS A 267 13.37 -10.09 -12.28
CA LYS A 267 12.66 -11.38 -12.30
C LYS A 267 11.61 -11.35 -11.19
N PRO A 268 10.30 -11.37 -11.54
CA PRO A 268 9.24 -11.50 -10.56
C PRO A 268 9.39 -12.78 -9.75
N LEU A 269 8.85 -12.78 -8.53
CA LEU A 269 8.83 -13.99 -7.72
C LEU A 269 7.91 -15.05 -8.35
N ALA A 270 8.44 -16.25 -8.57
CA ALA A 270 7.66 -17.36 -9.11
C ALA A 270 6.54 -17.81 -8.17
N THR A 271 6.78 -17.74 -6.85
CA THR A 271 5.80 -18.05 -5.82
C THR A 271 5.54 -16.79 -5.00
N PRO A 272 4.27 -16.37 -4.86
CA PRO A 272 3.94 -15.22 -4.03
C PRO A 272 4.36 -15.45 -2.58
N MET A 273 5.06 -14.47 -2.01
CA MET A 273 5.37 -14.44 -0.59
C MET A 273 4.60 -13.32 0.09
N ALA A 274 4.04 -13.60 1.27
CA ALA A 274 3.32 -12.61 2.03
C ALA A 274 3.54 -12.81 3.53
N LEU A 275 3.54 -11.70 4.25
CA LEU A 275 3.56 -11.67 5.72
C LEU A 275 2.47 -10.71 6.17
N ILE A 276 1.38 -11.29 6.67
CA ILE A 276 0.17 -10.57 7.10
C ILE A 276 0.14 -10.56 8.62
N SER A 277 0.31 -9.40 9.25
CA SER A 277 0.22 -9.30 10.70
C SER A 277 -1.21 -9.50 11.21
N LEU A 278 -1.31 -10.13 12.38
CA LEU A 278 -2.54 -10.36 13.11
C LEU A 278 -2.31 -9.78 14.51
N GLY A 279 -2.40 -8.45 14.56
CA GLY A 279 -2.05 -7.63 15.71
C GLY A 279 -0.55 -7.61 16.06
N ARG A 280 -0.25 -7.39 17.34
CA ARG A 280 1.10 -7.05 17.81
C ARG A 280 2.16 -8.14 17.69
N ARG A 281 1.79 -9.42 17.64
CA ARG A 281 2.76 -10.51 17.85
C ARG A 281 2.55 -11.71 16.95
N ILE A 282 1.43 -11.80 16.25
CA ILE A 282 1.10 -12.95 15.40
C ILE A 282 1.12 -12.48 13.95
N ALA A 283 1.49 -13.38 13.05
CA ALA A 283 1.33 -13.16 11.62
C ALA A 283 1.08 -14.49 10.90
N VAL A 284 0.40 -14.39 9.76
CA VAL A 284 0.37 -15.45 8.74
C VAL A 284 1.50 -15.18 7.74
N ALA A 285 2.39 -16.15 7.57
CA ALA A 285 3.44 -16.13 6.58
C ALA A 285 3.15 -17.16 5.48
N GLN A 286 3.15 -16.71 4.23
CA GLN A 286 3.15 -17.55 3.04
C GLN A 286 4.54 -17.49 2.41
N VAL A 287 5.21 -18.64 2.36
CA VAL A 287 6.56 -18.82 1.79
C VAL A 287 6.59 -20.07 0.90
N PRO A 288 7.63 -20.29 0.07
CA PRO A 288 7.67 -21.43 -0.85
C PRO A 288 7.50 -22.80 -0.17
N ILE A 289 7.99 -22.94 1.05
CA ILE A 289 7.96 -24.20 1.81
C ILE A 289 6.64 -24.44 2.56
N GLY A 290 5.72 -23.47 2.59
CA GLY A 290 4.43 -23.63 3.28
C GLY A 290 3.84 -22.36 3.85
N THR A 291 2.75 -22.54 4.61
CA THR A 291 2.01 -21.47 5.26
C THR A 291 2.07 -21.64 6.78
N PHE A 292 2.57 -20.62 7.47
CA PHE A 292 2.82 -20.66 8.92
C PHE A 292 2.02 -19.55 9.63
N LEU A 293 1.49 -19.86 10.81
CA LEU A 293 0.84 -18.90 11.70
C LEU A 293 1.56 -18.94 13.05
N GLY A 294 1.88 -17.78 13.62
CA GLY A 294 2.39 -17.72 14.99
C GLY A 294 3.28 -16.53 15.29
N ARG A 295 4.04 -16.65 16.39
CA ARG A 295 4.87 -15.55 16.92
C ARG A 295 6.18 -15.35 16.18
N ILE A 296 6.78 -16.42 15.67
CA ILE A 296 8.01 -16.33 14.86
C ILE A 296 7.82 -15.41 13.66
N PRO A 297 6.80 -15.62 12.78
CA PRO A 297 6.56 -14.69 11.68
C PRO A 297 6.10 -13.31 12.16
N GLY A 298 5.35 -13.23 13.28
CA GLY A 298 4.92 -11.96 13.87
C GLY A 298 6.10 -11.06 14.26
N MET A 299 7.10 -11.62 14.95
CA MET A 299 8.29 -10.88 15.41
C MET A 299 9.12 -10.26 14.27
N ILE A 300 9.05 -10.81 13.05
CA ILE A 300 9.74 -10.25 11.87
C ILE A 300 9.19 -8.87 11.53
N LYS A 301 7.86 -8.70 11.61
CA LYS A 301 7.18 -7.44 11.23
C LYS A 301 6.87 -6.55 12.43
N SER A 302 6.52 -7.11 13.59
CA SER A 302 5.71 -6.37 14.56
C SER A 302 6.45 -5.63 15.68
N LYS A 303 7.75 -5.87 15.92
CA LYS A 303 8.47 -5.24 17.04
C LYS A 303 8.71 -3.75 16.83
N ASP A 304 9.05 -3.36 15.61
CA ASP A 304 9.34 -1.96 15.24
C ASP A 304 8.80 -1.62 13.84
N LEU A 305 7.97 -2.50 13.24
CA LEU A 305 7.30 -2.27 11.95
C LEU A 305 8.26 -1.79 10.86
N PHE A 306 9.49 -2.30 10.89
CA PHE A 306 10.59 -1.92 10.00
C PHE A 306 10.96 -0.43 10.03
N ILE A 307 10.54 0.35 11.03
CA ILE A 307 10.83 1.79 11.13
C ILE A 307 12.34 2.01 11.22
N THR A 308 13.01 1.41 12.20
CA THR A 308 14.46 1.51 12.42
C THR A 308 15.25 1.06 11.21
N MET A 309 14.87 -0.07 10.61
CA MET A 309 15.53 -0.60 9.42
C MET A 309 15.40 0.37 8.24
N THR A 310 14.20 0.93 8.04
CA THR A 310 13.94 1.90 6.96
C THR A 310 14.73 3.18 7.19
N ARG A 311 14.71 3.74 8.42
CA ARG A 311 15.46 4.95 8.78
C ARG A 311 16.96 4.77 8.57
N LYS A 312 17.53 3.64 9.02
CA LYS A 312 18.95 3.30 8.77
C LYS A 312 19.26 3.19 7.28
N GLY A 313 18.37 2.56 6.50
CA GLY A 313 18.51 2.47 5.04
C GLY A 313 18.50 3.83 4.33
N LEU A 314 17.87 4.85 4.92
CA LEU A 314 17.86 6.23 4.45
C LEU A 314 19.01 7.08 5.02
N GLY A 315 19.91 6.50 5.82
CA GLY A 315 21.01 7.24 6.48
C GLY A 315 20.56 8.10 7.66
N LEU A 316 19.40 7.82 8.24
CA LEU A 316 18.83 8.56 9.37
C LEU A 316 19.06 7.82 10.70
N LYS A 317 19.09 8.58 11.80
CA LYS A 317 19.11 8.01 13.16
C LYS A 317 17.81 7.24 13.42
N SER A 318 17.94 6.08 14.08
CA SER A 318 16.84 5.18 14.47
C SER A 318 15.86 5.83 15.44
#